data_AF-H8YXU8-F1
#
_entry.id   AF-H8YXU8-F1
#
_cell.length_a   1.000
_cell.length_b   1.000
_cell.length_c   1.000
_cell.angle_alpha   90.00
_cell.angle_beta   90.00
_cell.angle_gamma   90.00
#
_symmetry.space_group_name_H-M   'P 1'
#
loop_
_entity.id
_entity.type
_entity.pdbx_description
1 polymer ?
#
loop_
_entity_poly.entity_id
_entity_poly.type
_entity_poly.pdbx_seq_one_letter_code
_entity_poly.pdbx_strand_id
1 'polypeptide(L)' 'MRRATITLPDDIDQALVQFVAEQPEPVQLSTVVQSAVREFLGERGYLPSSAALRIRPSQQGSGHDDVSVLHDRYLSGA' A
#
# COMPACT_ATOMS: atom_id res chain seq x y z
N MET A 1 21.51 1.32 -7.97
CA MET A 1 20.24 2.02 -8.27
C MET A 1 20.01 2.03 -9.77
N ARG A 2 18.77 1.85 -10.23
CA ARG A 2 18.41 2.04 -11.65
C ARG A 2 18.12 3.53 -11.87
N ARG A 3 18.62 4.10 -12.97
CA ARG A 3 18.30 5.47 -13.40
C ARG A 3 17.34 5.40 -14.59
N ALA A 4 16.27 6.18 -14.54
CA ALA A 4 15.30 6.31 -15.61
C ALA A 4 14.96 7.80 -15.81
N THR A 5 14.67 8.18 -17.05
CA THR A 5 14.12 9.49 -17.39
C THR A 5 12.64 9.30 -17.70
N ILE A 6 11.79 10.06 -17.02
CA ILE A 6 10.33 9.98 -17.14
C ILE A 6 9.83 11.39 -17.43
N THR A 7 8.95 11.52 -18.42
CA THR A 7 8.22 12.76 -18.69
C THR A 7 6.93 12.73 -17.89
N LEU A 8 6.71 13.77 -17.09
CA LEU A 8 5.46 13.97 -16.34
C LEU A 8 4.53 14.90 -17.13
N PRO A 9 3.22 14.64 -17.14
CA PRO A 9 2.24 15.59 -17.66
C PRO A 9 2.23 16.90 -16.87
N ASP A 10 1.85 18.00 -17.53
CA ASP A 10 1.94 19.36 -16.98
C ASP A 10 1.16 19.56 -15.67
N ASP A 11 0.01 18.91 -15.51
CA ASP A 11 -0.81 18.98 -14.30
C ASP A 11 -0.10 18.36 -13.09
N ILE A 12 0.57 17.23 -13.29
CA ILE A 12 1.37 16.57 -12.25
C ILE A 12 2.64 17.38 -11.93
N ASP A 13 3.30 17.94 -12.95
CA ASP A 13 4.50 18.76 -12.76
C ASP A 13 4.18 20.01 -11.91
N GLN A 14 3.10 20.73 -12.26
CA GLN A 14 2.65 21.90 -11.51
C GLN A 14 2.31 21.56 -10.05
N ALA A 15 1.59 20.45 -9.82
CA ALA A 15 1.26 20.01 -8.48
C ALA A 15 2.51 19.66 -7.65
N LEU A 16 3.52 19.03 -8.27
CA LEU A 16 4.79 18.71 -7.60
C LEU A 16 5.60 19.97 -7.25
N VAL A 17 5.67 20.94 -8.17
CA VAL A 17 6.35 22.21 -7.94
C VAL A 17 5.68 22.97 -6.79
N GLN A 18 4.36 23.05 -6.77
CA GLN A 18 3.61 23.68 -5.70
C GLN A 18 3.84 22.96 -4.36
N PHE A 19 3.73 21.63 -4.34
CA PHE A 19 3.95 20.82 -3.13
C PHE A 19 5.33 21.06 -2.51
N VAL A 20 6.38 21.12 -3.33
CA VAL A 20 7.75 21.36 -2.85
C VAL A 20 7.90 22.79 -2.32
N ALA A 21 7.30 23.78 -2.98
CA ALA A 21 7.37 25.19 -2.57
C ALA A 21 6.64 25.45 -1.24
N GLU A 22 5.60 24.69 -0.94
CA GLU A 22 4.82 24.80 0.31
C GLU A 22 5.46 24.08 1.50
N GLN A 23 6.53 23.29 1.28
CA GLN A 23 7.18 22.59 2.40
C GLN A 23 7.91 23.56 3.32
N PRO A 24 7.77 23.40 4.65
CA PRO A 24 8.47 24.23 5.62
C PRO A 24 9.99 24.01 5.60
N GLU A 25 10.44 22.83 5.17
CA GLU A 25 11.84 22.52 4.92
C GLU A 25 12.05 22.18 3.42
N PRO A 26 13.18 22.57 2.83
CA PRO A 26 13.46 22.25 1.43
C PRO A 26 13.51 20.74 1.20
N VAL A 27 12.53 20.20 0.47
CA VAL A 27 12.51 18.79 0.06
C VAL A 27 12.97 18.67 -1.39
N GLN A 28 13.83 17.69 -1.66
CA GLN A 28 14.25 17.39 -3.03
C GLN A 28 13.12 16.70 -3.80
N LEU A 29 12.85 17.14 -5.03
CA LEU A 29 11.84 16.54 -5.90
C LEU A 29 12.03 15.02 -6.08
N SER A 30 13.29 14.58 -6.17
CA SER A 30 13.61 13.15 -6.26
C SER A 30 13.14 12.36 -5.04
N THR A 31 13.17 12.95 -3.84
CA THR A 31 12.69 12.32 -2.61
C THR A 31 11.17 12.16 -2.65
N VAL A 32 10.45 13.18 -3.11
CA VAL A 32 8.99 13.14 -3.27
C VAL A 32 8.59 12.04 -4.25
N VAL A 33 9.21 12.01 -5.43
CA VAL A 33 8.93 11.00 -6.46
C VAL A 33 9.29 9.59 -5.97
N GLN A 34 10.41 9.41 -5.28
CA GLN A 34 10.78 8.11 -4.71
C GLN A 34 9.78 7.62 -3.66
N SER A 35 9.29 8.52 -2.80
CA SER A 35 8.25 8.20 -1.81
C SER A 35 6.94 7.81 -2.48
N ALA A 36 6.49 8.58 -3.48
CA ALA A 36 5.27 8.28 -4.23
C ALA A 36 5.35 6.94 -4.97
N VAL A 37 6.48 6.64 -5.63
CA VAL A 37 6.69 5.35 -6.29
C VAL A 37 6.71 4.20 -5.28
N ARG A 38 7.31 4.40 -4.10
CA ARG A 38 7.31 3.40 -3.02
C ARG A 38 5.90 3.11 -2.54
N GLU A 39 5.09 4.13 -2.30
CA GLU A 39 3.70 3.99 -1.88
C GLU A 39 2.87 3.25 -2.95
N PHE A 40 2.93 3.71 -4.20
CA PHE A 40 2.22 3.10 -5.35
C PHE A 40 2.52 1.60 -5.52
N LEU A 41 3.80 1.20 -5.34
CA LEU A 41 4.22 -0.19 -5.42
C LEU A 41 3.86 -0.99 -4.16
N GLY A 42 3.90 -0.36 -2.99
CA GLY A 42 3.51 -0.96 -1.72
C GLY A 42 2.03 -1.32 -1.66
N GLU A 43 1.15 -0.41 -2.08
CA GLU A 43 -0.30 -0.65 -2.15
C GLU A 43 -0.67 -1.81 -3.08
N ARG A 44 0.15 -2.06 -4.11
CA ARG A 44 -0.03 -3.17 -5.05
C ARG A 44 0.68 -4.46 -4.65
N GLY A 45 1.35 -4.48 -3.49
CA GLY A 45 2.06 -5.66 -2.99
C GLY A 45 3.38 -5.97 -3.71
N TYR A 46 3.91 -5.05 -4.52
CA TYR A 46 5.23 -5.20 -5.14
C TYR A 46 6.39 -4.90 -4.19
N LEU A 47 6.12 -4.22 -3.07
CA LEU A 47 7.08 -4.06 -1.99
C LEU A 47 6.66 -4.92 -0.80
N PRO A 48 7.64 -5.50 -0.07
CA PRO A 48 7.35 -6.20 1.16
C PRO A 48 6.66 -5.24 2.13
N SER A 49 5.46 -5.60 2.57
CA SER A 49 4.82 -4.91 3.68
C SER A 49 5.70 -5.06 4.91
N SER A 50 6.15 -3.94 5.47
CA SER A 50 6.86 -3.94 6.77
C SER A 50 5.91 -4.35 7.90
N ALA A 51 4.60 -4.21 7.69
CA ALA A 51 3.61 -4.65 8.66
C ALA A 51 3.39 -6.16 8.55
N ALA A 52 3.75 -6.87 9.62
CA ALA A 52 3.30 -8.25 9.81
C ALA A 52 1.77 -8.32 9.71
N LEU A 53 1.25 -9.36 9.06
CA LEU A 53 -0.18 -9.63 9.01
C LEU A 53 -0.71 -9.72 10.46
N ARG A 54 -1.44 -8.69 10.90
CA ARG A 54 -2.03 -8.66 12.23
C ARG A 54 -3.47 -9.14 12.15
N ILE A 55 -3.65 -10.45 12.13
CA ILE A 55 -4.97 -11.06 12.32
C ILE A 55 -5.45 -10.67 13.72
N ARG A 56 -6.60 -10.01 13.81
CA ARG A 56 -7.33 -9.82 15.07
C ARG A 56 -8.50 -10.81 15.05
N PRO A 57 -8.38 -11.98 15.70
CA PRO A 57 -9.50 -12.92 15.79
C PRO A 57 -10.73 -12.21 16.36
N SER A 58 -11.91 -12.56 15.86
CA SER A 58 -13.17 -12.14 16.49
C SER A 58 -13.20 -12.62 17.93
N GLN A 59 -13.74 -11.80 18.84
CA GLN A 59 -13.96 -12.22 20.24
C GLN A 59 -14.95 -13.38 20.33
N GLN A 60 -15.91 -13.42 19.40
CA GLN A 60 -16.85 -14.52 19.24
C GLN A 60 -16.47 -15.30 17.98
N GLY A 61 -15.92 -16.49 18.17
CA GLY A 61 -15.63 -17.42 17.07
C GLY A 61 -16.90 -18.09 16.56
N SER A 62 -16.75 -18.90 15.50
CA SER A 62 -17.82 -19.74 14.95
C SER A 62 -18.27 -20.86 15.91
N GLY A 63 -17.55 -21.10 17.01
CA GLY A 63 -17.77 -22.23 17.92
C GLY A 63 -17.17 -23.56 17.44
N HIS A 64 -16.46 -23.52 16.31
CA HIS A 64 -15.90 -24.69 15.62
C HIS A 64 -14.41 -24.45 15.36
N ASP A 65 -13.58 -25.47 15.57
CA ASP A 65 -12.12 -25.45 15.42
C ASP A 65 -11.63 -25.94 14.04
N ASP A 66 -12.51 -26.57 13.28
CA ASP A 66 -12.23 -27.20 11.99
C ASP A 66 -12.77 -26.43 10.77
N VAL A 67 -13.42 -25.27 10.98
CA VAL A 67 -14.06 -24.49 9.91
C VAL A 67 -13.10 -24.14 8.79
N SER A 68 -11.84 -23.81 9.10
CA SER A 68 -10.85 -23.49 8.06
C SER A 68 -10.55 -24.68 7.14
N VAL A 69 -10.63 -25.90 7.66
CA VAL A 69 -10.34 -27.14 6.93
C VAL A 69 -11.59 -27.67 6.22
N LEU A 70 -12.74 -27.63 6.89
CA LEU A 70 -14.01 -28.16 6.39
C LEU A 70 -14.97 -27.04 5.92
N HIS A 71 -14.44 -25.91 5.44
CA HIS A 71 -15.24 -24.73 5.10
C HIS A 71 -16.40 -25.02 4.15
N ASP A 72 -16.19 -25.90 3.17
CA ASP A 72 -17.25 -26.33 2.23
C ASP A 72 -18.44 -26.95 2.96
N ARG A 73 -18.20 -27.80 3.97
CA ARG A 73 -19.25 -28.42 4.77
C ARG A 73 -20.09 -27.40 5.54
N TYR A 74 -19.46 -26.35 6.04
CA TYR A 74 -20.13 -25.30 6.82
C TYR A 74 -20.81 -24.24 5.95
N LEU A 75 -20.28 -23.97 4.75
CA LEU A 75 -20.77 -22.93 3.84
C LEU A 75 -21.75 -23.44 2.78
N SER A 76 -21.91 -24.76 2.62
CA SER A 76 -22.80 -25.35 1.61
C SER A 76 -24.30 -25.32 1.98
N GLY A 77 -24.69 -24.81 3.14
CA GLY A 77 -26.09 -24.50 3.48
C GLY A 77 -27.08 -25.68 3.46
N ALA A 78 -26.69 -26.83 4.02
CA ALA A 78 -27.59 -27.98 4.19
C ALA A 78 -28.46 -27.85 5.45
#